data_AF-A0A0H4PX32-F1
#
_entry.id   AF-A0A0H4PX32-F1
#
_cell.length_a   1.000
_cell.length_b   1.000
_cell.length_c   1.000
_cell.angle_alpha   90.00
_cell.angle_beta   90.00
_cell.angle_gamma   90.00
#
_symmetry.space_group_name_H-M   'P 1'
#
loop_
_entity.id
_entity.type
_entity.pdbx_description
1 polymer ?
#
loop_
_entity_poly.entity_id
_entity_poly.type
_entity_poly.pdbx_seq_one_letter_code
_entity_poly.pdbx_strand_id
1 'polypeptide(L)'
;MIFNYQYQSNIYSLNTKGKLKEGKEVKHILPLINLDNIDSHAINNTHYLSPIPDPWRKLIYRFNWEAPIKGKEISFLKKKTSLTVFDSKLKKLQHYSLPDYTYQINNWFATKKGLFLNLAHPANPALKENTLEFHVVKLRNDKF
;
A
#
# COMPACT_ATOMS: atom_id res chain seq x y z
N MET A 1 -10.41 -14.85 -0.99
CA MET A 1 -10.30 -13.38 -1.15
C MET A 1 -9.42 -12.82 -0.03
N ILE A 2 -8.50 -11.92 -0.33
CA ILE A 2 -7.72 -11.16 0.67
C ILE A 2 -8.11 -9.69 0.49
N PHE A 3 -8.37 -8.98 1.59
CA PHE A 3 -8.85 -7.60 1.55
C PHE A 3 -8.49 -6.85 2.84
N ASN A 4 -8.61 -5.52 2.82
CA ASN A 4 -8.63 -4.66 4.00
C ASN A 4 -9.69 -3.58 3.81
N TYR A 5 -10.04 -2.90 4.90
CA TYR A 5 -10.79 -1.65 4.83
C TYR A 5 -9.83 -0.48 4.71
N GLN A 6 -10.23 0.55 3.97
CA GLN A 6 -9.38 1.67 3.57
C GLN A 6 -8.73 2.42 4.75
N TYR A 7 -9.42 2.48 5.89
CA TYR A 7 -9.02 3.21 7.09
C TYR A 7 -8.81 2.29 8.29
N GLN A 8 -8.55 1.01 8.02
CA GLN A 8 -8.22 0.02 9.04
C GLN A 8 -6.90 -0.65 8.69
N SER A 9 -5.98 -0.71 9.64
CA SER A 9 -4.70 -1.38 9.44
C SER A 9 -4.84 -2.89 9.27
N ASN A 10 -5.98 -3.48 9.61
CA ASN A 10 -6.17 -4.93 9.60
C ASN A 10 -6.30 -5.48 8.17
N ILE A 11 -5.71 -6.64 7.95
CA ILE A 11 -5.85 -7.42 6.71
C ILE A 11 -6.63 -8.70 6.99
N TYR A 12 -7.47 -9.09 6.05
CA TYR A 12 -8.39 -10.21 6.19
C TYR A 12 -8.25 -11.20 5.04
N SER A 13 -8.52 -12.47 5.32
CA SER A 13 -8.79 -13.47 4.29
C SER A 13 -10.15 -14.11 4.51
N LEU A 14 -10.94 -14.19 3.45
CA LEU A 14 -12.20 -14.92 3.40
C LEU A 14 -12.02 -16.12 2.47
N ASN A 15 -12.28 -17.32 2.99
CA ASN A 15 -12.26 -18.53 2.17
C ASN A 15 -13.64 -18.81 1.54
N THR A 16 -13.69 -19.80 0.65
CA THR A 16 -14.92 -20.19 -0.07
C THR A 16 -16.02 -20.76 0.83
N LYS A 17 -15.69 -21.11 2.08
CA LYS A 17 -16.64 -21.61 3.10
C LYS A 17 -17.14 -20.48 4.03
N GLY A 18 -16.83 -19.22 3.72
CA GLY A 18 -17.21 -18.07 4.55
C GLY A 18 -16.38 -17.91 5.83
N LYS A 19 -15.31 -18.70 6.03
CA LYS A 19 -14.45 -18.57 7.21
C LYS A 19 -13.52 -17.37 7.03
N LEU A 20 -13.70 -16.38 7.89
CA LEU A 20 -12.83 -15.21 8.00
C LEU A 20 -11.58 -15.57 8.83
N LYS A 21 -10.42 -15.07 8.40
CA LYS A 21 -9.21 -14.97 9.22
C LYS A 21 -8.69 -13.55 9.19
N GLU A 22 -8.19 -13.10 10.31
CA GLU A 22 -7.61 -11.78 10.49
C GLU A 22 -6.10 -11.87 10.65
N GLY A 23 -5.38 -10.90 10.07
CA GLY A 23 -3.94 -10.78 10.19
C GLY A 23 -3.49 -10.31 11.57
N LYS A 24 -2.23 -10.58 11.90
CA LYS A 24 -1.62 -10.17 13.16
C LYS A 24 -0.95 -8.80 12.99
N GLU A 25 -1.74 -7.74 13.04
CA GLU A 25 -1.26 -6.35 12.97
C GLU A 25 -1.81 -5.54 14.14
N VAL A 26 -1.09 -4.48 14.54
CA VAL A 26 -1.61 -3.52 15.53
C VAL A 26 -2.82 -2.84 14.91
N LYS A 27 -3.98 -3.05 15.52
CA LYS A 27 -5.26 -2.55 15.05
C LYS A 27 -5.35 -1.04 15.21
N HIS A 28 -5.47 -0.36 14.07
CA HIS A 28 -5.78 1.06 13.99
C HIS A 28 -7.04 1.19 13.15
N ILE A 29 -8.10 1.70 13.75
CA ILE A 29 -9.39 1.93 13.08
C ILE A 29 -9.75 3.39 13.29
N LEU A 30 -9.98 4.09 12.20
CA LEU A 30 -10.49 5.45 12.26
C LEU A 30 -12.02 5.43 12.36
N PRO A 31 -12.60 6.41 13.08
CA PRO A 31 -14.05 6.54 13.19
C PRO A 31 -14.68 6.83 11.82
N LEU A 32 -15.92 6.38 11.65
CA LEU A 32 -16.73 6.76 10.50
C LEU A 32 -16.97 8.28 10.56
N ILE A 33 -16.94 8.92 9.38
CA ILE A 33 -17.15 10.35 9.23
C ILE A 33 -18.35 10.63 8.33
N ASN A 34 -18.89 11.85 8.43
CA ASN A 34 -19.85 12.37 7.47
C ASN A 34 -19.18 12.60 6.09
N LEU A 35 -19.90 12.31 5.01
CA LEU A 35 -19.42 12.32 3.62
C LEU A 35 -19.00 13.71 3.13
N ASP A 36 -19.44 14.78 3.79
CA ASP A 36 -19.11 16.16 3.40
C ASP A 36 -17.61 16.50 3.55
N ASN A 37 -16.83 15.67 4.26
CA ASN A 37 -15.40 15.89 4.54
C ASN A 37 -14.47 14.77 4.04
N ILE A 38 -14.87 14.01 3.02
CA ILE A 38 -14.12 12.84 2.52
C ILE A 38 -12.69 13.20 2.11
N ASP A 39 -12.49 14.29 1.37
CA ASP A 39 -11.16 14.67 0.87
C ASP A 39 -10.22 15.03 2.01
N SER A 40 -10.68 15.87 2.94
CA SER A 40 -9.92 16.22 4.14
C SER A 40 -9.58 14.97 4.96
N HIS A 41 -10.52 14.05 5.11
CA HIS A 41 -10.28 12.81 5.83
C HIS A 41 -9.23 11.93 5.13
N ALA A 42 -9.33 11.75 3.81
CA ALA A 42 -8.36 10.96 3.06
C ALA A 42 -6.96 11.60 3.04
N ILE A 43 -6.89 12.93 2.99
CA ILE A 43 -5.64 13.70 3.04
C ILE A 43 -4.97 13.58 4.42
N ASN A 44 -5.74 13.63 5.51
CA ASN A 44 -5.21 13.68 6.88
C ASN A 44 -4.93 12.31 7.52
N ASN A 45 -5.42 11.22 6.94
CA ASN A 45 -5.33 9.89 7.55
C ASN A 45 -4.53 8.90 6.73
N THR A 46 -4.01 7.85 7.37
CA THR A 46 -3.42 6.73 6.63
C THR A 46 -4.52 6.01 5.84
N HIS A 47 -4.23 5.75 4.57
CA HIS A 47 -5.11 5.08 3.64
C HIS A 47 -4.42 3.80 3.16
N TYR A 48 -5.02 2.66 3.48
CA TYR A 48 -4.53 1.33 3.14
C TYR A 48 -5.12 0.90 1.79
N LEU A 49 -4.30 0.84 0.74
CA LEU A 49 -4.73 0.39 -0.58
C LEU A 49 -4.98 -1.13 -0.56
N SER A 50 -5.74 -1.61 -1.55
CA SER A 50 -6.09 -3.02 -1.65
C SER A 50 -4.84 -3.92 -1.66
N PRO A 51 -4.83 -5.01 -0.89
CA PRO A 51 -3.69 -5.90 -0.82
C PRO A 51 -3.68 -6.81 -2.04
N ILE A 52 -2.52 -7.00 -2.67
CA ILE A 52 -2.37 -7.88 -3.83
C ILE A 52 -1.45 -9.06 -3.47
N PRO A 53 -1.92 -10.31 -3.66
CA PRO A 53 -1.08 -11.50 -3.50
C PRO A 53 -0.02 -11.60 -4.60
N ASP A 54 1.22 -11.95 -4.23
CA ASP A 54 2.26 -12.42 -5.15
C ASP A 54 2.32 -13.96 -5.08
N PRO A 55 1.77 -14.67 -6.10
CA PRO A 55 1.74 -16.12 -6.10
C PRO A 55 3.13 -16.76 -6.31
N TRP A 56 4.10 -16.04 -6.87
CA TRP A 56 5.44 -16.57 -7.16
C TRP A 56 6.32 -16.58 -5.91
N ARG A 57 6.16 -15.59 -5.03
CA ARG A 57 6.91 -15.48 -3.77
C ARG A 57 6.12 -15.94 -2.55
N LYS A 58 4.82 -16.22 -2.71
CA LYS A 58 3.89 -16.55 -1.61
C LYS A 58 3.81 -15.44 -0.55
N LEU A 59 3.84 -14.19 -1.04
CA LEU A 59 3.76 -12.97 -0.24
C LEU A 59 2.47 -12.23 -0.55
N ILE A 60 2.13 -11.25 0.30
CA ILE A 60 1.04 -10.31 0.06
C ILE A 60 1.60 -8.90 0.26
N TYR A 61 1.32 -8.03 -0.70
CA TYR A 61 1.76 -6.64 -0.70
C TYR A 61 0.59 -5.71 -0.42
N ARG A 62 0.79 -4.72 0.45
CA ARG A 62 -0.18 -3.64 0.71
C ARG A 62 0.55 -2.31 0.69
N PHE A 63 0.17 -1.44 -0.23
CA PHE A 63 0.67 -0.06 -0.22
C PHE A 63 -0.21 0.79 0.69
N ASN A 64 0.43 1.79 1.31
CA ASN A 64 -0.27 2.73 2.16
C ASN A 64 0.11 4.16 1.73
N TRP A 65 -0.88 5.05 1.63
CA TRP A 65 -0.63 6.49 1.74
C TRP A 65 -0.64 6.84 3.23
N GLU A 66 0.50 7.24 3.77
CA GLU A 66 0.63 7.52 5.19
C GLU A 66 -0.05 8.83 5.58
N ALA A 67 -0.46 8.92 6.84
CA ALA A 67 -0.88 10.19 7.43
C ALA A 67 0.25 11.23 7.28
N PRO A 68 -0.09 12.49 6.99
CA PRO A 68 0.90 13.55 6.82
C PRO A 68 1.61 13.85 8.15
N ILE A 69 2.86 14.29 8.04
CA ILE A 69 3.61 14.79 9.19
C ILE A 69 3.02 16.16 9.56
N LYS A 70 2.66 16.34 10.84
CA LYS A 70 2.11 17.61 11.36
C LYS A 70 3.00 18.81 10.97
N GLY A 71 2.37 19.90 10.54
CA GLY A 71 3.07 21.15 10.19
C GLY A 71 3.65 21.21 8.78
N LYS A 72 3.46 20.19 7.94
CA LYS A 72 3.78 20.25 6.52
C LYS A 72 2.55 20.58 5.68
N GLU A 73 2.77 21.13 4.50
CA GLU A 73 1.72 21.32 3.50
C GLU A 73 1.08 19.96 3.15
N ILE A 74 -0.25 19.92 3.14
CA ILE A 74 -0.99 18.68 3.08
C ILE A 74 -1.75 18.57 1.76
N SER A 75 -1.42 17.55 0.96
CA SER A 75 -2.15 17.19 -0.25
C SER A 75 -1.94 15.71 -0.59
N PHE A 76 -2.80 15.13 -1.42
CA PHE A 76 -2.65 13.74 -1.88
C PHE A 76 -1.29 13.45 -2.51
N LEU A 77 -0.76 14.40 -3.29
CA LEU A 77 0.53 14.28 -3.98
C LEU A 77 1.74 14.42 -3.04
N LYS A 78 1.52 14.86 -1.80
CA LYS A 78 2.57 15.06 -0.78
C LYS A 78 2.54 14.00 0.32
N LYS A 79 1.59 13.06 0.27
CA LYS A 79 1.53 11.96 1.23
C LYS A 79 2.71 11.02 1.01
N LYS A 80 3.38 10.66 2.11
CA LYS A 80 4.38 9.60 2.08
C LYS A 80 3.72 8.29 1.69
N THR A 81 4.48 7.45 1.00
CA THR A 81 4.01 6.13 0.59
C THR A 81 4.87 5.06 1.24
N SER A 82 4.25 3.94 1.56
CA SER A 82 4.94 2.80 2.16
C SER A 82 4.42 1.49 1.59
N LEU A 83 5.22 0.44 1.75
CA LEU A 83 4.89 -0.92 1.37
C LEU A 83 4.95 -1.83 2.60
N THR A 84 3.84 -2.44 2.95
CA THR A 84 3.78 -3.50 3.95
C THR A 84 3.77 -4.86 3.25
N VAL A 85 4.61 -5.77 3.71
CA VAL A 85 4.74 -7.14 3.19
C VAL A 85 4.26 -8.12 4.24
N PHE A 86 3.41 -9.05 3.84
CA PHE A 86 2.89 -10.13 4.67
C PHE A 86 3.24 -11.50 4.08
N ASP A 87 3.32 -12.50 4.95
CA ASP A 87 3.35 -13.90 4.52
C ASP A 87 1.95 -14.40 4.10
N SER A 88 1.90 -15.63 3.57
CA SER A 88 0.65 -16.30 3.18
C SER A 88 -0.34 -16.55 4.34
N LYS A 89 0.08 -16.37 5.59
CA LYS A 89 -0.75 -16.49 6.80
C LYS A 89 -1.18 -15.13 7.35
N LEU A 90 -1.02 -14.05 6.58
CA LEU A 90 -1.34 -12.67 6.96
C LEU A 90 -0.51 -12.15 8.14
N LYS A 91 0.66 -12.73 8.40
CA LYS A 91 1.61 -12.19 9.38
C LYS A 91 2.45 -11.12 8.68
N LYS A 92 2.51 -9.92 9.27
CA LYS A 92 3.41 -8.86 8.79
C LYS A 92 4.85 -9.34 8.89
N LEU A 93 5.57 -9.28 7.77
CA LEU A 93 7.00 -9.57 7.69
C LEU A 93 7.81 -8.29 7.78
N GLN A 94 7.46 -7.30 6.97
CA GLN A 94 8.23 -6.06 6.89
C GLN A 94 7.36 -4.87 6.45
N HIS A 95 7.87 -3.67 6.72
CA HIS A 95 7.29 -2.40 6.29
C HIS A 95 8.42 -1.51 5.77
N TYR A 96 8.26 -0.96 4.58
CA TYR A 96 9.24 -0.14 3.90
C TYR A 96 8.67 1.24 3.60
N SER A 97 9.36 2.29 4.04
CA SER A 97 9.12 3.63 3.51
C SER A 97 9.62 3.69 2.07
N LEU A 98 8.82 4.23 1.17
CA LEU A 98 9.22 4.47 -0.21
C LEU A 98 9.80 5.88 -0.36
N PRO A 99 10.65 6.12 -1.37
CA PRO A 99 11.14 7.46 -1.68
C PRO A 99 9.98 8.41 -1.98
N ASP A 100 10.06 9.62 -1.42
CA ASP A 100 9.08 10.67 -1.67
C ASP A 100 9.06 11.03 -3.17
N TYR A 101 7.88 11.39 -3.68
CA TYR A 101 7.66 11.89 -5.04
C TYR A 101 8.18 11.00 -6.19
N THR A 102 8.33 9.69 -5.95
CA THR A 102 8.92 8.78 -6.95
C THR A 102 7.87 7.88 -7.62
N TYR A 103 6.97 7.27 -6.85
CA TYR A 103 6.06 6.24 -7.37
C TYR A 103 4.60 6.68 -7.40
N GLN A 104 3.88 6.31 -8.45
CA GLN A 104 2.41 6.37 -8.50
C GLN A 104 1.83 5.04 -8.00
N ILE A 105 1.64 4.93 -6.68
CA ILE A 105 1.29 3.66 -6.01
C ILE A 105 -0.12 3.11 -6.29
N ASN A 106 -0.91 3.78 -7.13
CA ASN A 106 -2.18 3.25 -7.63
C ASN A 106 -1.99 2.33 -8.85
N ASN A 107 -0.79 2.32 -9.44
CA ASN A 107 -0.48 1.53 -10.63
C ASN A 107 0.79 0.70 -10.38
N TRP A 108 0.58 -0.56 -9.99
CA TRP A 108 1.64 -1.50 -9.68
C TRP A 108 1.13 -2.93 -9.87
N PHE A 109 2.04 -3.89 -10.04
CA PHE A 109 1.68 -5.30 -10.17
C PHE A 109 2.86 -6.20 -9.82
N ALA A 110 2.56 -7.42 -9.36
CA ALA A 110 3.56 -8.46 -9.13
C ALA A 110 3.70 -9.35 -10.38
N THR A 111 4.93 -9.81 -10.64
CA THR A 111 5.23 -10.83 -11.65
C THR A 111 6.26 -11.82 -11.13
N LYS A 112 6.54 -12.87 -11.91
CA LYS A 112 7.70 -13.76 -11.70
C LYS A 112 9.00 -12.96 -11.48
N LYS A 113 9.20 -11.86 -12.21
CA LYS A 113 10.44 -11.07 -12.16
C LYS A 113 10.58 -10.19 -10.91
N GLY A 114 9.46 -9.75 -10.32
CA GLY A 114 9.45 -8.85 -9.17
C GLY A 114 8.15 -8.06 -9.05
N LEU A 115 8.16 -7.11 -8.14
CA LEU A 115 7.11 -6.12 -7.94
C LEU A 115 7.41 -4.89 -8.80
N PHE A 116 6.52 -4.57 -9.73
CA PHE A 116 6.67 -3.46 -10.68
C PHE A 116 5.97 -2.22 -10.11
N LEU A 117 6.72 -1.14 -9.93
CA LEU A 117 6.24 0.14 -9.39
C LEU A 117 6.32 1.23 -10.45
N ASN A 118 5.19 1.85 -10.77
CA ASN A 118 5.13 2.92 -11.77
C ASN A 118 5.86 4.18 -11.26
N LEU A 119 6.74 4.74 -12.08
CA LEU A 119 7.52 5.96 -11.81
C LEU A 119 6.78 7.27 -12.08
N ALA A 120 5.50 7.21 -12.43
CA ALA A 120 4.72 8.35 -12.87
C ALA A 120 4.24 9.32 -11.78
N HIS A 121 4.94 9.43 -10.64
CA HIS A 121 4.55 10.46 -9.67
C HIS A 121 4.66 11.86 -10.31
N PRO A 122 3.63 12.74 -10.23
CA PRO A 122 3.63 14.03 -10.94
C PRO A 122 4.80 14.96 -10.60
N ALA A 123 5.31 14.87 -9.36
CA ALA A 123 6.47 15.63 -8.90
C ALA A 123 7.82 14.91 -9.11
N ASN A 124 7.86 13.76 -9.79
CA ASN A 124 9.10 13.06 -10.09
C ASN A 124 9.85 13.78 -11.22
N PRO A 125 11.08 14.30 -11.01
CA PRO A 125 11.83 14.99 -12.06
C PRO A 125 12.21 14.07 -13.24
N ALA A 126 12.18 12.75 -13.05
CA ALA A 126 12.44 11.78 -14.11
C ALA A 126 11.19 11.41 -14.93
N LEU A 127 10.01 11.95 -14.59
CA LEU A 127 8.77 11.65 -15.30
C LEU A 127 8.84 12.10 -16.76
N LYS A 128 8.46 11.19 -17.66
CA LYS A 128 8.27 11.45 -19.08
C LYS A 128 6.84 11.06 -19.46
N GLU A 129 6.01 12.06 -19.77
CA GLU A 129 4.56 11.87 -20.00
C GLU A 129 4.22 10.90 -21.14
N ASN A 130 5.12 10.75 -22.11
CA ASN A 130 4.96 9.87 -23.27
C ASN A 130 5.46 8.44 -23.05
N THR A 131 5.88 8.08 -21.84
CA THR A 131 6.38 6.74 -21.52
C THR A 131 5.78 6.22 -20.23
N LEU A 132 5.60 4.90 -20.14
CA LEU A 132 5.22 4.22 -18.91
C LEU A 132 6.41 3.40 -18.41
N GLU A 133 7.10 3.91 -17.39
CA GLU A 133 8.30 3.30 -16.82
C GLU A 133 8.00 2.65 -15.45
N PHE A 134 8.61 1.48 -15.21
CA PHE A 134 8.46 0.73 -13.97
C PHE A 134 9.80 0.38 -13.34
N HIS A 135 9.95 0.61 -12.04
CA HIS A 135 11.01 -0.03 -11.26
C HIS A 135 10.61 -1.45 -10.87
N VAL A 136 11.55 -2.40 -11.02
CA VAL A 136 11.37 -3.80 -10.60
C VAL A 136 12.02 -4.02 -9.24
N VAL A 137 11.20 -4.08 -8.19
CA VAL A 137 11.65 -4.38 -6.84
C VAL A 137 11.68 -5.89 -6.62
N LYS A 138 12.84 -6.41 -6.25
CA LYS A 138 13.03 -7.82 -5.90
C LYS A 138 13.11 -7.96 -4.38
N LEU A 139 12.02 -8.38 -3.78
CA LEU A 139 11.98 -8.78 -2.37
C LEU A 139 12.48 -10.22 -2.28
N ARG A 140 13.58 -10.46 -1.55
CA ARG A 140 14.11 -11.81 -1.30
C ARG A 140 13.40 -12.41 -0.09
N ASN A 141 12.92 -13.65 -0.22
CA ASN A 141 12.37 -14.42 0.92
C ASN A 141 13.47 -14.93 1.86
N ASP A 142 14.72 -14.86 1.42
CA ASP A 142 15.83 -15.57 2.05
C ASP A 142 16.69 -14.57 2.80
N LYS A 143 16.34 -14.36 4.07
CA LYS A 143 17.06 -13.57 5.08
C LYS A 143 17.12 -12.05 4.82
N PHE A 144 16.43 -11.32 5.70
CA PHE A 144 17.03 -10.18 6.38
C PHE A 144 17.45 -10.66 7.77
#